data_AF-A0A7C4WD86-F1
#
_entry.id   AF-A0A7C4WD86-F1
#
_cell.length_a   1.000
_cell.length_b   1.000
_cell.length_c   1.000
_cell.angle_alpha   90.00
_cell.angle_beta   90.00
_cell.angle_gamma   90.00
#
_symmetry.space_group_name_H-M   'P 1'
#
loop_
_entity.id
_entity.type
_entity.pdbx_description
1 polymer ?
#
loop_
_entity_poly.entity_id
_entity_poly.type
_entity_poly.pdbx_seq_one_letter_code
_entity_poly.pdbx_strand_id
1 'polypeptide(L)'
;MKGIGVLIFLLVIALLSSLSASYSQALPPTTREIIIREREEGKCLTDEDCRGIVCPQVVGMDTPRCIEGKCVCGPTPSLALPSCFEYEQEIRRVLREVEMGKTDEEQLRRIRERYRECVPQPQLTIRTEIQEVISKYQAEKRNLTAATVEAIKSLNEMKAQLVLASNLTGKELAEKVREINEERKKIIKSYVESVRELNFARREELKKIIEDIKVGKEVEVEGEKVNVDKIVIKVNDKEVEIKPGDNVTIEVEGLVVKAKIPLRVREEKLEDAETNKVINVTPERLRERLRERLRERLRERIREAMLERKGDMLVYDINAEKVGKILGVIPVNLQIKYQISAENGEVISLSKPWWSIFVLG
;
A
#
# COMPACT_ATOMS: atom_id res chain seq x y z
N MET A 1 53.51 -18.73 -8.24
CA MET A 1 52.86 -17.42 -7.97
C MET A 1 52.11 -17.46 -6.64
N LYS A 2 52.81 -17.28 -5.50
CA LYS A 2 52.22 -17.25 -4.14
C LYS A 2 52.90 -16.16 -3.27
N GLY A 3 53.25 -15.02 -3.86
CA GLY A 3 54.05 -13.98 -3.20
C GLY A 3 53.46 -12.57 -3.21
N ILE A 4 52.35 -12.32 -3.91
CA ILE A 4 51.84 -10.95 -4.13
C ILE A 4 50.75 -10.57 -3.10
N GLY A 5 50.04 -11.55 -2.52
CA GLY A 5 48.96 -11.28 -1.55
C GLY A 5 49.43 -10.73 -0.21
N VAL A 6 50.63 -11.10 0.25
CA VAL A 6 51.15 -10.67 1.56
C VAL A 6 51.66 -9.23 1.51
N LEU A 7 52.17 -8.78 0.36
CA LEU A 7 52.68 -7.41 0.22
C LEU A 7 51.55 -6.36 0.22
N ILE A 8 50.40 -6.68 -0.36
CA ILE A 8 49.24 -5.79 -0.40
C ILE A 8 48.59 -5.67 0.99
N PHE A 9 48.53 -6.76 1.75
CA PHE A 9 47.95 -6.74 3.10
C PHE A 9 48.80 -5.92 4.09
N LEU A 10 50.13 -5.97 3.97
CA LEU A 10 51.02 -5.15 4.80
C LEU A 10 51.00 -3.66 4.41
N LEU A 11 50.78 -3.34 3.12
CA LEU A 11 50.64 -1.95 2.65
C LEU A 11 49.35 -1.29 3.17
N VAL A 12 48.25 -2.05 3.27
CA VAL A 12 46.98 -1.56 3.81
C VAL A 12 47.06 -1.31 5.33
N ILE A 13 47.79 -2.15 6.08
CA ILE A 13 47.98 -1.96 7.53
C ILE A 13 48.91 -0.77 7.82
N ALA A 14 49.92 -0.52 6.97
CA ALA A 14 50.80 0.66 7.09
C ALA A 14 50.09 1.99 6.74
N LEU A 15 49.12 1.96 5.82
CA LEU A 15 48.31 3.13 5.48
C LEU A 15 47.22 3.42 6.53
N LEU A 16 46.69 2.39 7.21
CA LEU A 16 45.71 2.59 8.28
C LEU A 16 46.34 3.10 9.60
N SER A 17 47.61 2.81 9.84
CA SER A 17 48.33 3.27 11.04
C SER A 17 48.87 4.71 10.92
N SER A 18 48.87 5.29 9.72
CA SER A 18 49.28 6.68 9.47
C SER A 18 48.10 7.68 9.50
N LEU A 19 46.85 7.22 9.52
CA LEU A 19 45.67 8.10 9.68
C LEU A 19 45.24 8.33 11.13
N SER A 20 45.80 7.63 12.12
CA SER A 20 45.47 7.83 13.54
C SER A 20 46.39 8.81 14.29
N ALA A 21 47.34 9.47 13.61
CA ALA A 21 48.37 10.29 14.25
C ALA A 21 48.23 11.81 14.05
N SER A 22 47.09 12.32 13.57
CA SER A 22 46.89 13.76 13.35
C SER A 22 45.54 14.26 13.86
N TYR A 23 45.19 13.92 15.10
CA TYR A 23 44.17 14.66 15.87
C TYR A 23 44.46 14.50 17.37
N SER A 24 45.59 15.03 17.80
CA SER A 24 45.87 15.25 19.22
C SER A 24 46.92 16.33 19.34
N GLN A 25 46.46 17.56 19.60
CA GLN A 25 47.17 18.46 20.51
C GLN A 25 46.23 19.55 21.03
N ALA A 26 46.17 19.58 22.36
CA ALA A 26 46.02 20.74 23.24
C ALA A 26 44.65 21.42 23.37
N LEU A 27 43.86 20.97 24.35
CA LEU A 27 43.21 21.87 25.32
C LEU A 27 43.27 21.25 26.74
N PRO A 28 43.32 22.09 27.80
CA PRO A 28 43.87 21.78 29.13
C PRO A 28 42.91 21.00 30.05
N PRO A 29 43.39 20.50 31.22
CA PRO A 29 42.65 19.55 32.05
C PRO A 29 41.61 20.22 32.94
N THR A 30 40.78 19.38 33.56
CA THR A 30 39.85 19.66 34.68
C THR A 30 38.53 20.37 34.35
N THR A 31 37.55 19.57 33.91
CA THR A 31 36.13 19.75 34.26
C THR A 31 35.47 18.38 34.49
N ARG A 32 36.17 17.53 35.26
CA ARG A 32 35.61 16.31 35.87
C ARG A 32 34.81 16.61 37.15
N GLU A 33 34.52 17.88 37.41
CA GLU A 33 33.65 18.39 38.47
C GLU A 33 32.73 19.46 37.87
N ILE A 34 31.81 19.05 36.99
CA ILE A 34 30.58 19.79 36.77
C ILE A 34 29.43 18.90 37.24
N ILE A 35 29.15 19.05 38.54
CA ILE A 35 27.80 19.03 39.10
C ILE A 35 27.04 17.71 38.89
N ILE A 36 27.51 16.63 39.53
CA ILE A 36 26.57 15.83 40.34
C ILE A 36 26.42 16.61 41.65
N ARG A 37 25.65 17.70 41.61
CA ARG A 37 24.96 18.13 42.82
C ARG A 37 23.93 17.04 43.06
N GLU A 38 24.02 16.39 44.21
CA GLU A 38 22.85 15.84 44.87
C GLU A 38 21.76 16.91 44.81
N ARG A 39 20.87 16.77 43.82
CA ARG A 39 19.72 17.65 43.62
C ARG A 39 18.76 17.25 44.72
N GLU A 40 18.96 17.82 45.90
CA GLU A 40 17.91 17.92 46.90
C GLU A 40 16.65 18.39 46.16
N GLU A 41 15.70 17.46 46.02
CA GLU A 41 14.38 17.61 45.42
C GLU A 41 14.33 18.51 44.18
N GLY A 42 14.76 17.95 43.04
CA GLY A 42 14.71 18.55 41.70
C GLY A 42 13.30 18.92 41.22
N LYS A 43 12.74 19.97 41.83
CA LYS A 43 11.54 20.66 41.37
C LYS A 43 11.91 21.58 40.22
N CYS A 44 11.51 21.17 39.02
CA CYS A 44 11.45 22.09 37.90
C CYS A 44 10.33 23.12 38.15
N LEU A 45 10.51 24.34 37.67
CA LEU A 45 9.47 25.37 37.65
C LEU A 45 8.96 25.58 36.22
N THR A 46 9.81 25.31 35.24
CA THR A 46 9.55 25.48 33.81
C THR A 46 10.09 24.29 33.02
N ASP A 47 9.62 24.11 31.79
CA ASP A 47 10.13 23.09 30.87
C ASP A 47 11.61 23.28 30.52
N GLU A 48 12.11 24.51 30.63
CA GLU A 48 13.51 24.84 30.35
C GLU A 48 14.47 24.24 31.37
N ASP A 49 14.01 24.07 32.62
CA ASP A 49 14.75 23.41 33.69
C ASP A 49 14.98 21.91 33.41
N CYS A 50 14.24 21.35 32.45
CA CYS A 50 14.28 19.95 32.06
C CYS A 50 15.09 19.69 30.78
N ARG A 51 15.63 20.73 30.10
CA ARG A 51 16.40 20.58 28.84
C ARG A 51 17.64 19.67 28.96
N GLY A 52 18.15 19.44 30.17
CA GLY A 52 19.28 18.53 30.42
C GLY A 52 18.92 17.04 30.46
N ILE A 53 17.63 16.69 30.42
CA ILE A 53 17.18 15.29 30.43
C ILE A 53 17.13 14.75 29.01
N VAL A 54 17.77 13.60 28.78
CA VAL A 54 17.69 12.86 27.52
C VAL A 54 16.49 11.94 27.57
N CYS A 55 15.46 12.21 26.78
CA CYS A 55 14.28 11.36 26.68
C CYS A 55 14.54 10.16 25.76
N PRO A 56 14.19 8.92 26.18
CA PRO A 56 14.30 7.75 25.32
C PRO A 56 13.30 7.91 24.16
N GLN A 57 13.80 7.94 22.92
CA GLN A 57 12.97 8.00 21.71
C GLN A 57 12.25 6.67 21.50
N VAL A 58 11.18 6.41 22.24
CA VAL A 58 10.35 5.21 22.02
C VAL A 58 9.27 5.49 20.97
N VAL A 59 8.83 6.75 20.80
CA VAL A 59 7.89 7.18 19.75
C VAL A 59 8.21 8.61 19.27
N GLY A 60 9.40 8.85 18.70
CA GLY A 60 9.70 9.96 17.77
C GLY A 60 9.51 11.43 18.19
N MET A 61 8.88 11.78 19.32
CA MET A 61 8.51 13.17 19.66
C MET A 61 8.51 13.48 21.17
N ASP A 62 9.16 12.67 22.01
CA ASP A 62 9.20 12.93 23.44
C ASP A 62 10.19 14.04 23.78
N THR A 63 9.67 15.13 24.35
CA THR A 63 10.42 16.28 24.84
C THR A 63 10.37 16.31 26.37
N PRO A 64 11.49 16.61 27.05
CA PRO A 64 11.49 16.72 28.51
C PRO A 64 10.70 17.95 28.95
N ARG A 65 9.82 17.79 29.93
CA ARG A 65 8.93 18.86 30.43
C ARG A 65 8.72 18.78 31.92
N CYS A 66 8.33 19.88 32.54
CA CYS A 66 8.05 19.95 33.96
C CYS A 66 6.57 19.67 34.27
N ILE A 67 6.27 18.60 35.02
CA ILE A 67 4.94 18.35 35.57
C ILE A 67 5.04 18.24 37.09
N GLU A 68 4.30 19.09 37.82
CA GLU A 68 4.22 19.03 39.29
C GLU A 68 5.59 19.05 39.99
N GLY A 69 6.54 19.81 39.42
CA GLY A 69 7.91 19.85 39.94
C GLY A 69 8.69 18.57 39.66
N LYS A 70 8.36 17.80 38.63
CA LYS A 70 9.16 16.67 38.15
C LYS A 70 9.34 16.76 36.65
N CYS A 71 10.59 16.63 36.20
CA CYS A 71 10.84 16.53 34.78
C CYS A 71 10.45 15.14 34.27
N VAL A 72 9.55 15.09 33.31
CA VAL A 72 9.08 13.87 32.65
C VAL A 72 9.23 14.00 31.14
N CYS A 73 9.41 12.88 30.47
CA CYS A 73 9.44 12.82 29.01
C CYS A 73 8.05 12.57 28.47
N GLY A 74 7.61 13.39 27.50
CA GLY A 74 6.34 13.17 26.83
C GLY A 74 6.17 14.07 25.60
N PRO A 75 5.11 13.85 24.81
CA PRO A 75 4.85 14.61 23.60
C PRO A 75 4.65 16.09 23.92
N THR A 76 5.22 16.96 23.07
CA THR A 76 5.15 18.41 23.22
C THR A 76 3.69 18.88 23.05
N PRO A 77 3.08 19.54 24.05
CA PRO A 77 1.69 19.98 23.96
C PRO A 77 1.46 21.04 22.86
N SER A 78 2.51 21.69 22.36
CA SER A 78 2.43 22.74 21.34
C SER A 78 2.16 22.24 19.92
N LEU A 79 2.15 20.92 19.67
CA LEU A 79 1.74 20.33 18.39
C LEU A 79 0.61 19.31 18.52
N ALA A 80 0.17 19.01 19.75
CA ALA A 80 -1.16 18.46 19.94
C ALA A 80 -2.14 19.61 19.78
N LEU A 81 -2.60 19.86 18.54
CA LEU A 81 -3.79 20.66 18.30
C LEU A 81 -4.85 20.20 19.32
N PRO A 82 -5.31 21.07 20.26
CA PRO A 82 -6.27 20.69 21.29
C PRO A 82 -7.50 19.97 20.72
N SER A 83 -7.82 20.27 19.46
CA SER A 83 -8.88 19.63 18.68
C SER A 83 -8.70 18.12 18.44
N CYS A 84 -7.49 17.59 18.32
CA CYS A 84 -7.29 16.17 17.99
C CYS A 84 -7.43 15.24 19.20
N PHE A 85 -7.15 15.73 20.41
CA PHE A 85 -7.44 14.97 21.63
C PHE A 85 -8.95 14.96 21.93
N GLU A 86 -9.61 16.11 21.75
CA GLU A 86 -11.07 16.20 21.82
C GLU A 86 -11.75 15.29 20.80
N TYR A 87 -11.19 15.19 19.59
CA TYR A 87 -11.64 14.26 18.55
C TYR A 87 -11.62 12.80 19.01
N GLU A 88 -10.51 12.36 19.62
CA GLU A 88 -10.40 10.97 20.10
C GLU A 88 -11.47 10.66 21.16
N GLN A 89 -11.69 11.60 22.09
CA GLN A 89 -12.74 11.46 23.10
C GLN A 89 -14.14 11.46 22.49
N GLU A 90 -14.40 12.32 21.50
CA GLU A 90 -15.67 12.42 20.81
C GLU A 90 -15.98 11.17 19.96
N ILE A 91 -15.00 10.63 19.23
CA ILE A 91 -15.13 9.33 18.55
C ILE A 91 -15.48 8.23 19.54
N ARG A 92 -14.72 8.11 20.66
CA ARG A 92 -14.98 7.06 21.66
C ARG A 92 -16.37 7.19 22.29
N ARG A 93 -16.91 8.40 22.38
CA ARG A 93 -18.29 8.64 22.84
C ARG A 93 -19.28 8.12 21.79
N VAL A 94 -19.13 8.54 20.53
CA VAL A 94 -20.05 8.17 19.45
C VAL A 94 -20.00 6.68 19.13
N LEU A 95 -18.83 6.04 19.14
CA LEU A 95 -18.73 4.59 18.94
C LEU A 95 -19.53 3.81 19.99
N ARG A 96 -19.48 4.22 21.26
CA ARG A 96 -20.31 3.62 22.33
C ARG A 96 -21.79 3.81 22.10
N GLU A 97 -22.20 4.98 21.60
CA GLU A 97 -23.60 5.25 21.28
C GLU A 97 -24.10 4.47 20.07
N VAL A 98 -23.23 4.21 19.08
CA VAL A 98 -23.52 3.35 17.91
C VAL A 98 -23.66 1.89 18.33
N GLU A 99 -22.78 1.39 19.19
CA GLU A 99 -22.90 0.04 19.77
C GLU A 99 -24.22 -0.15 20.54
N MET A 100 -24.72 0.93 21.17
CA MET A 100 -26.03 0.95 21.84
C MET A 100 -27.22 1.17 20.89
N GLY A 101 -26.99 1.31 19.58
CA GLY A 101 -28.04 1.57 18.58
C GLY A 101 -28.70 2.95 18.70
N LYS A 102 -28.05 3.90 19.39
CA LYS A 102 -28.60 5.24 19.65
C LYS A 102 -28.21 6.29 18.61
N THR A 103 -27.30 5.93 17.70
CA THR A 103 -26.69 6.90 16.78
C THR A 103 -26.76 6.41 15.35
N ASP A 104 -27.05 7.33 14.45
CA ASP A 104 -27.06 7.12 13.00
C ASP A 104 -25.65 7.31 12.42
N GLU A 105 -25.35 6.57 11.36
CA GLU A 105 -24.07 6.54 10.64
C GLU A 105 -23.65 7.94 10.12
N GLU A 106 -24.65 8.79 9.89
CA GLU A 106 -24.49 10.19 9.48
C GLU A 106 -23.74 11.05 10.51
N GLN A 107 -23.87 10.78 11.82
CA GLN A 107 -23.13 11.53 12.85
C GLN A 107 -21.63 11.18 12.84
N LEU A 108 -21.32 9.90 12.64
CA LEU A 108 -19.96 9.41 12.46
C LEU A 108 -19.27 10.08 11.27
N ARG A 109 -20.00 10.24 10.16
CA ARG A 109 -19.52 10.93 8.97
C ARG A 109 -19.20 12.40 9.25
N ARG A 110 -20.09 13.14 9.93
CA ARG A 110 -19.86 14.55 10.29
C ARG A 110 -18.65 14.74 11.21
N ILE A 111 -18.42 13.82 12.13
CA ILE A 111 -17.27 13.85 13.04
C ILE A 111 -15.97 13.59 12.27
N ARG A 112 -15.94 12.59 11.38
CA ARG A 112 -14.77 12.35 10.51
C ARG A 112 -14.44 13.56 9.62
N GLU A 113 -15.46 14.22 9.07
CA GLU A 113 -15.29 15.41 8.23
C GLU A 113 -14.71 16.57 9.06
N ARG A 114 -15.25 16.80 10.27
CA ARG A 114 -14.82 17.89 11.17
C ARG A 114 -13.35 17.78 11.59
N TYR A 115 -12.85 16.55 11.73
CA TYR A 115 -11.51 16.27 12.25
C TYR A 115 -10.65 15.49 11.26
N ARG A 116 -10.84 15.72 9.97
CA ARG A 116 -10.11 15.04 8.89
C ARG A 116 -8.58 15.15 9.02
N GLU A 117 -8.10 16.25 9.59
CA GLU A 117 -6.68 16.52 9.83
C GLU A 117 -6.08 15.70 10.99
N CYS A 118 -6.93 15.20 11.90
CA CYS A 118 -6.52 14.45 13.10
C CYS A 118 -6.49 12.94 12.89
N VAL A 119 -7.10 12.42 11.81
CA VAL A 119 -7.04 11.00 11.48
C VAL A 119 -5.64 10.73 10.94
N PRO A 120 -4.78 9.97 11.64
CA PRO A 120 -3.53 9.53 11.05
C PRO A 120 -3.90 8.76 9.78
N GLN A 121 -3.56 9.32 8.62
CA GLN A 121 -3.77 8.59 7.38
C GLN A 121 -3.01 7.27 7.53
N PRO A 122 -3.66 6.11 7.35
CA PRO A 122 -2.98 4.84 7.47
C PRO A 122 -1.76 4.92 6.58
N GLN A 123 -0.57 4.84 7.19
CA GLN A 123 0.67 4.80 6.43
C GLN A 123 0.72 3.42 5.80
N LEU A 124 0.02 3.29 4.67
CA LEU A 124 0.09 2.16 3.78
C LEU A 124 1.57 1.99 3.44
N THR A 125 2.19 0.93 3.94
CA THR A 125 3.55 0.50 3.62
C THR A 125 3.76 0.36 2.11
N ILE A 126 2.69 0.12 1.36
CA ILE A 126 2.60 0.22 -0.11
C ILE A 126 3.16 1.53 -0.67
N ARG A 127 3.11 2.62 0.11
CA ARG A 127 3.61 3.93 -0.32
C ARG A 127 5.11 3.92 -0.53
N THR A 128 5.91 3.13 0.21
CA THR A 128 7.37 3.20 0.09
C THR A 128 7.86 2.67 -1.24
N GLU A 129 7.33 1.54 -1.73
CA GLU A 129 7.75 0.94 -3.01
C GLU A 129 7.32 1.81 -4.20
N ILE A 130 6.07 2.29 -4.21
CA ILE A 130 5.58 3.20 -5.25
C ILE A 130 6.38 4.50 -5.22
N GLN A 131 6.67 5.04 -4.04
CA GLN A 131 7.41 6.29 -3.90
C GLN A 131 8.89 6.14 -4.28
N GLU A 132 9.48 4.97 -4.04
CA GLU A 132 10.81 4.62 -4.53
C GLU A 132 10.85 4.63 -6.06
N VAL A 133 9.92 3.94 -6.73
CA VAL A 133 9.81 3.94 -8.21
C VAL A 133 9.61 5.36 -8.76
N ILE A 134 8.73 6.16 -8.14
CA ILE A 134 8.49 7.55 -8.55
C ILE A 134 9.76 8.39 -8.37
N SER A 135 10.44 8.27 -7.23
CA SER A 135 11.66 9.05 -6.96
C SER A 135 12.81 8.68 -7.90
N LYS A 136 13.00 7.39 -8.19
CA LYS A 136 13.98 6.90 -9.17
C LYS A 136 13.72 7.46 -10.56
N TYR A 137 12.47 7.39 -11.03
CA TYR A 137 12.06 7.98 -12.31
C TYR A 137 12.30 9.50 -12.35
N GLN A 138 11.98 10.22 -11.26
CA GLN A 138 12.21 11.66 -11.19
C GLN A 138 13.71 12.00 -11.25
N ALA A 139 14.57 11.22 -10.60
CA ALA A 139 16.02 11.40 -10.65
C ALA A 139 16.57 11.18 -12.07
N GLU A 140 16.17 10.09 -12.73
CA GLU A 140 16.58 9.79 -14.11
C GLU A 140 16.11 10.87 -15.10
N LYS A 141 14.85 11.32 -14.97
CA LYS A 141 14.30 12.41 -15.78
C LYS A 141 15.05 13.73 -15.58
N ARG A 142 15.45 14.06 -14.35
CA ARG A 142 16.26 15.25 -14.04
C ARG A 142 17.63 15.16 -14.70
N ASN A 143 18.29 14.00 -14.60
CA ASN A 143 19.60 13.78 -15.23
C ASN A 143 19.53 13.92 -16.75
N LEU A 144 18.52 13.32 -17.39
CA LEU A 144 18.29 13.42 -18.83
C LEU A 144 18.02 14.87 -19.26
N THR A 145 17.23 15.60 -18.47
CA THR A 145 16.92 17.02 -18.75
C THR A 145 18.16 17.90 -18.59
N ALA A 146 18.96 17.68 -17.55
CA ALA A 146 20.21 18.42 -17.32
C ALA A 146 21.20 18.22 -18.49
N ALA A 147 21.44 16.97 -18.89
CA ALA A 147 22.32 16.66 -20.03
C ALA A 147 21.86 17.30 -21.34
N THR A 148 20.54 17.32 -21.59
CA THR A 148 19.95 17.93 -22.78
C THR A 148 20.10 19.46 -22.77
N VAL A 149 19.88 20.10 -21.61
CA VAL A 149 20.05 21.54 -21.44
C VAL A 149 21.51 21.94 -21.66
N GLU A 150 22.46 21.18 -21.13
CA GLU A 150 23.89 21.43 -21.31
C GLU A 150 24.31 21.30 -22.79
N ALA A 151 23.83 20.26 -23.48
CA ALA A 151 24.11 20.07 -24.90
C ALA A 151 23.48 21.18 -25.78
N ILE A 152 22.29 21.67 -25.45
CA ILE A 152 21.69 22.82 -26.15
C ILE A 152 22.45 24.11 -25.86
N LYS A 153 22.96 24.28 -24.63
CA LYS A 153 23.76 25.44 -24.24
C LYS A 153 25.05 25.51 -25.06
N SER A 154 25.78 24.40 -25.21
CA SER A 154 27.00 24.36 -26.03
C SER A 154 26.73 24.68 -27.50
N LEU A 155 25.62 24.18 -28.07
CA LEU A 155 25.20 24.55 -29.44
C LEU A 155 24.93 26.06 -29.57
N ASN A 156 24.31 26.68 -28.57
CA ASN A 156 24.04 28.12 -28.59
C ASN A 156 25.33 28.94 -28.46
N GLU A 157 26.29 28.50 -27.65
CA GLU A 157 27.61 29.12 -27.53
C GLU A 157 28.39 29.03 -28.84
N MET A 158 28.40 27.87 -29.50
CA MET A 158 29.00 27.70 -30.83
C MET A 158 28.34 28.61 -31.87
N LYS A 159 27.01 28.72 -31.84
CA LYS A 159 26.28 29.63 -32.72
C LYS A 159 26.67 31.09 -32.47
N ALA A 160 26.82 31.51 -31.21
CA ALA A 160 27.26 32.86 -30.86
C ALA A 160 28.68 33.14 -31.36
N GLN A 161 29.61 32.19 -31.18
CA GLN A 161 30.98 32.31 -31.68
C GLN A 161 31.05 32.42 -33.21
N LEU A 162 30.21 31.65 -33.93
CA LEU A 162 30.11 31.75 -35.39
C LEU A 162 29.61 33.11 -35.88
N VAL A 163 28.67 33.72 -35.16
CA VAL A 163 28.16 35.06 -35.50
C VAL A 163 29.21 36.14 -35.26
N LEU A 164 30.06 35.97 -34.25
CA LEU A 164 31.13 36.92 -33.92
C LEU A 164 32.35 36.80 -34.85
N ALA A 165 32.53 35.67 -35.52
CA ALA A 165 33.66 35.46 -36.44
C ALA A 165 33.49 36.31 -37.72
N SER A 166 34.24 37.41 -37.80
CA SER A 166 34.15 38.45 -38.85
C SER A 166 34.56 38.04 -40.27
N ASN A 167 34.93 36.78 -40.50
CA ASN A 167 35.56 36.32 -41.75
C ASN A 167 34.65 35.46 -42.63
N LEU A 168 33.41 35.18 -42.22
CA LEU A 168 32.48 34.33 -42.98
C LEU A 168 31.60 35.15 -43.91
N THR A 169 31.42 34.68 -45.14
CA THR A 169 30.40 35.22 -46.03
C THR A 169 29.01 34.85 -45.52
N GLY A 170 27.99 35.66 -45.86
CA GLY A 170 26.62 35.39 -45.40
C GLY A 170 26.08 34.01 -45.80
N LYS A 171 26.56 33.45 -46.92
CA LYS A 171 26.21 32.09 -47.37
C LYS A 171 26.82 31.00 -46.47
N GLU A 172 28.10 31.11 -46.14
CA GLU A 172 28.80 30.15 -45.26
C GLU A 172 28.23 30.19 -43.83
N LEU A 173 27.91 31.40 -43.33
CA LEU A 173 27.26 31.54 -42.02
C LEU A 173 25.89 30.87 -41.99
N ALA A 174 25.08 31.06 -43.03
CA ALA A 174 23.76 30.44 -43.13
C ALA A 174 23.84 28.90 -43.15
N GLU A 175 24.84 28.34 -43.84
CA GLU A 175 25.06 26.89 -43.90
C GLU A 175 25.46 26.32 -42.53
N LYS A 176 26.41 26.94 -41.83
CA LYS A 176 26.80 26.50 -40.47
C LYS A 176 25.68 26.65 -39.45
N VAL A 177 24.89 27.73 -39.53
CA VAL A 177 23.71 27.89 -38.67
C VAL A 177 22.67 26.80 -38.95
N ARG A 178 22.51 26.39 -40.22
CA ARG A 178 21.63 25.27 -40.58
C ARG A 178 22.11 23.96 -39.96
N GLU A 179 23.42 23.69 -39.99
CA GLU A 179 24.03 22.51 -39.37
C GLU A 179 23.77 22.45 -37.86
N ILE A 180 24.02 23.55 -37.13
CA ILE A 180 23.74 23.63 -35.68
C ILE A 180 22.25 23.42 -35.39
N ASN A 181 21.35 23.96 -36.22
CA ASN A 181 19.92 23.76 -36.05
C ASN A 181 19.51 22.30 -36.28
N GLU A 182 20.14 21.59 -37.22
CA GLU A 182 19.90 20.16 -37.43
C GLU A 182 20.45 19.31 -36.27
N GLU A 183 21.62 19.64 -35.72
CA GLU A 183 22.13 19.01 -34.50
C GLU A 183 21.20 19.23 -33.30
N ARG A 184 20.70 20.45 -33.14
CA ARG A 184 19.71 20.77 -32.09
C ARG A 184 18.44 19.92 -32.23
N LYS A 185 17.93 19.73 -33.45
CA LYS A 185 16.78 18.85 -33.71
C LYS A 185 17.08 17.39 -33.32
N LYS A 186 18.28 16.89 -33.63
CA LYS A 186 18.70 15.53 -33.24
C LYS A 186 18.71 15.35 -31.73
N ILE A 187 19.26 16.31 -30.99
CA ILE A 187 19.30 16.30 -29.51
C ILE A 187 17.88 16.32 -28.91
N ILE A 188 17.01 17.18 -29.43
CA ILE A 188 15.61 17.24 -28.97
C ILE A 188 14.89 15.93 -29.28
N LYS A 189 15.10 15.35 -30.46
CA LYS A 189 14.50 14.07 -30.85
C LYS A 189 14.96 12.94 -29.94
N SER A 190 16.26 12.82 -29.67
CA SER A 190 16.79 11.80 -28.75
C SER A 190 16.26 11.98 -27.32
N TYR A 191 16.12 13.22 -26.83
CA TYR A 191 15.52 13.49 -25.53
C TYR A 191 14.07 12.99 -25.45
N VAL A 192 13.25 13.30 -26.47
CA VAL A 192 11.84 12.86 -26.53
C VAL A 192 11.73 11.33 -26.55
N GLU A 193 12.58 10.65 -27.32
CA GLU A 193 12.63 9.19 -27.38
C GLU A 193 13.01 8.60 -26.00
N SER A 194 14.06 9.09 -25.35
CA SER A 194 14.45 8.63 -24.01
C SER A 194 13.41 8.91 -22.93
N VAL A 195 12.71 10.05 -22.96
CA VAL A 195 11.60 10.31 -22.03
C VAL A 195 10.44 9.33 -22.25
N ARG A 196 10.16 8.96 -23.51
CA ARG A 196 9.12 7.99 -23.83
C ARG A 196 9.48 6.59 -23.30
N GLU A 197 10.73 6.18 -23.45
CA GLU A 197 11.24 4.91 -22.90
C GLU A 197 11.17 4.89 -21.38
N LEU A 198 11.58 5.96 -20.69
CA LEU A 198 11.47 6.10 -19.24
C LEU A 198 10.02 6.02 -18.74
N ASN A 199 9.09 6.66 -19.46
CA ASN A 199 7.66 6.59 -19.12
C ASN A 199 7.10 5.17 -19.27
N PHE A 200 7.54 4.44 -20.30
CA PHE A 200 7.12 3.05 -20.52
C PHE A 200 7.67 2.14 -19.42
N ALA A 201 8.96 2.25 -19.09
CA ALA A 201 9.59 1.48 -18.02
C ALA A 201 8.91 1.72 -16.66
N ARG A 202 8.65 2.98 -16.32
CA ARG A 202 7.91 3.37 -15.10
C ARG A 202 6.52 2.71 -15.05
N ARG A 203 5.78 2.73 -16.16
CA ARG A 203 4.43 2.14 -16.21
C ARG A 203 4.48 0.63 -15.99
N GLU A 204 5.45 -0.07 -16.57
CA GLU A 204 5.64 -1.50 -16.37
C GLU A 204 6.03 -1.85 -14.92
N GLU A 205 6.93 -1.07 -14.29
CA GLU A 205 7.27 -1.25 -12.87
C GLU A 205 6.06 -1.01 -11.96
N LEU A 206 5.31 0.08 -12.17
CA LEU A 206 4.10 0.37 -11.39
C LEU A 206 3.01 -0.67 -11.60
N LYS A 207 2.86 -1.21 -12.82
CA LYS A 207 1.88 -2.27 -13.10
C LYS A 207 2.15 -3.51 -12.27
N LYS A 208 3.42 -3.93 -12.12
CA LYS A 208 3.80 -5.06 -11.26
C LYS A 208 3.42 -4.81 -9.79
N ILE A 209 3.74 -3.62 -9.28
CA ILE A 209 3.39 -3.24 -7.90
C ILE A 209 1.86 -3.21 -7.70
N ILE A 210 1.10 -2.68 -8.67
CA ILE A 210 -0.37 -2.65 -8.62
C ILE A 210 -0.97 -4.05 -8.71
N GLU A 211 -0.40 -4.95 -9.52
CA GLU A 211 -0.83 -6.36 -9.58
C GLU A 211 -0.66 -7.07 -8.21
N ASP A 212 0.37 -6.69 -7.45
CA ASP A 212 0.62 -7.22 -6.09
C ASP A 212 -0.29 -6.59 -5.01
N ILE A 213 -0.83 -5.39 -5.25
CA ILE A 213 -1.67 -4.63 -4.31
C ILE A 213 -3.15 -4.82 -4.64
N LYS A 214 -3.84 -5.54 -3.76
CA LYS A 214 -5.26 -5.89 -3.96
C LYS A 214 -6.20 -4.69 -4.07
N VAL A 215 -7.05 -4.80 -5.09
CA VAL A 215 -8.51 -4.65 -5.09
C VAL A 215 -9.11 -3.69 -4.05
N GLY A 216 -8.70 -2.43 -4.11
CA GLY A 216 -9.53 -1.31 -3.73
C GLY A 216 -10.28 -0.80 -4.95
N LYS A 217 -11.51 -0.32 -4.76
CA LYS A 217 -12.41 0.17 -5.82
C LYS A 217 -11.84 1.31 -6.67
N GLU A 218 -10.83 2.00 -6.17
CA GLU A 218 -10.12 3.08 -6.85
C GLU A 218 -8.67 3.07 -6.35
N VAL A 219 -7.69 3.03 -7.27
CA VAL A 219 -6.29 3.31 -6.93
C VAL A 219 -6.00 4.73 -7.41
N GLU A 220 -5.74 5.64 -6.47
CA GLU A 220 -5.34 7.00 -6.77
C GLU A 220 -3.83 7.04 -6.98
N VAL A 221 -3.41 7.25 -8.23
CA VAL A 221 -1.99 7.41 -8.60
C VAL A 221 -1.82 8.85 -9.07
N GLU A 222 -1.01 9.63 -8.34
CA GLU A 222 -0.74 11.05 -8.67
C GLU A 222 -1.98 11.96 -8.76
N GLY A 223 -3.06 11.65 -8.04
CA GLY A 223 -4.30 12.43 -8.07
C GLY A 223 -5.23 12.06 -9.24
N GLU A 224 -4.86 11.10 -10.07
CA GLU A 224 -5.76 10.47 -11.02
C GLU A 224 -6.33 9.17 -10.43
N LYS A 225 -7.66 9.12 -10.36
CA LYS A 225 -8.38 7.90 -9.99
C LYS A 225 -8.41 6.96 -11.18
N VAL A 226 -7.71 5.83 -11.09
CA VAL A 226 -7.78 4.79 -12.12
C VAL A 226 -8.85 3.79 -11.70
N ASN A 227 -9.90 3.68 -12.53
CA ASN A 227 -10.97 2.72 -12.34
C ASN A 227 -10.51 1.37 -12.91
N VAL A 228 -10.34 0.37 -12.04
CA VAL A 228 -9.90 -0.97 -12.47
C VAL A 228 -11.15 -1.80 -12.69
N ASP A 229 -11.63 -1.88 -13.93
CA ASP A 229 -12.92 -2.54 -14.25
C ASP A 229 -12.92 -4.06 -14.00
N LYS A 230 -11.75 -4.71 -14.06
CA LYS A 230 -11.62 -6.17 -13.93
C LYS A 230 -10.21 -6.58 -13.56
N ILE A 231 -10.07 -7.44 -12.56
CA ILE A 231 -8.81 -8.03 -12.14
C ILE A 231 -8.89 -9.54 -12.39
N VAL A 232 -7.96 -10.09 -13.16
CA VAL A 232 -7.86 -11.53 -13.41
C VAL A 232 -6.65 -12.05 -12.66
N ILE A 233 -6.86 -12.90 -11.66
CA ILE A 233 -5.79 -13.54 -10.88
C ILE A 233 -5.76 -15.03 -11.17
N LYS A 234 -4.60 -15.67 -11.05
CA LYS A 234 -4.48 -17.13 -11.06
C LYS A 234 -4.46 -17.64 -9.62
N VAL A 235 -5.41 -18.49 -9.26
CA VAL A 235 -5.50 -19.15 -7.94
C VAL A 235 -5.55 -20.66 -8.19
N ASN A 236 -4.51 -21.39 -7.78
CA ASN A 236 -4.35 -22.83 -8.07
C ASN A 236 -4.50 -23.14 -9.58
N ASP A 237 -3.71 -22.48 -10.43
CA ASP A 237 -3.70 -22.62 -11.89
C ASP A 237 -5.00 -22.24 -12.64
N LYS A 238 -5.99 -21.64 -11.96
CA LYS A 238 -7.26 -21.22 -12.57
C LYS A 238 -7.43 -19.72 -12.52
N GLU A 239 -7.89 -19.17 -13.64
CA GLU A 239 -8.20 -17.75 -13.76
C GLU A 239 -9.49 -17.44 -13.00
N VAL A 240 -9.37 -16.56 -12.00
CA VAL A 240 -10.48 -16.05 -11.20
C VAL A 240 -10.66 -14.60 -11.55
N GLU A 241 -11.83 -14.27 -12.08
CA GLU A 241 -12.21 -12.89 -12.37
C GLU A 241 -12.78 -12.24 -11.10
N ILE A 242 -12.10 -11.18 -10.65
CA ILE A 242 -12.54 -10.32 -9.56
C ILE A 242 -13.04 -9.02 -10.17
N LYS A 243 -14.35 -8.75 -10.03
CA LYS A 243 -14.93 -7.45 -10.37
C LYS A 243 -15.09 -6.63 -9.09
N PRO A 244 -14.38 -5.49 -8.95
CA PRO A 244 -14.56 -4.61 -7.80
C PRO A 244 -15.95 -3.97 -7.84
N GLY A 245 -16.64 -4.00 -6.70
CA GLY A 245 -18.02 -3.55 -6.51
C GLY A 245 -18.29 -3.26 -5.04
N ASP A 246 -19.53 -2.93 -4.64
CA ASP A 246 -19.88 -2.88 -3.19
C ASP A 246 -19.68 -4.24 -2.51
N ASN A 247 -19.72 -5.31 -3.31
CA ASN A 247 -19.33 -6.65 -2.94
C ASN A 247 -18.39 -7.18 -4.03
N VAL A 248 -17.34 -7.91 -3.62
CA VAL A 248 -16.40 -8.51 -4.56
C VAL A 248 -17.08 -9.73 -5.20
N THR A 249 -17.28 -9.75 -6.51
CA THR A 249 -17.83 -10.93 -7.20
C THR A 249 -16.72 -11.81 -7.75
N ILE A 250 -16.74 -13.08 -7.36
CA ILE A 250 -15.85 -14.15 -7.83
C ILE A 250 -16.65 -14.98 -8.84
N GLU A 251 -16.24 -14.99 -10.10
CA GLU A 251 -16.90 -15.75 -11.16
C GLU A 251 -16.00 -16.88 -11.66
N VAL A 252 -16.45 -18.13 -11.54
CA VAL A 252 -15.73 -19.32 -12.02
C VAL A 252 -16.74 -20.28 -12.66
N GLU A 253 -16.55 -20.60 -13.94
CA GLU A 253 -17.41 -21.54 -14.72
C GLU A 253 -18.93 -21.27 -14.61
N GLY A 254 -19.31 -19.99 -14.57
CA GLY A 254 -20.71 -19.55 -14.48
C GLY A 254 -21.31 -19.62 -13.07
N LEU A 255 -20.55 -19.98 -12.04
CA LEU A 255 -20.93 -19.77 -10.64
C LEU A 255 -20.40 -18.40 -10.20
N VAL A 256 -21.32 -17.49 -9.88
CA VAL A 256 -21.02 -16.16 -9.33
C VAL A 256 -21.19 -16.20 -7.82
N VAL A 257 -20.10 -15.97 -7.09
CA VAL A 257 -20.08 -15.85 -5.64
C VAL A 257 -19.88 -14.39 -5.26
N LYS A 258 -20.80 -13.81 -4.49
CA LYS A 258 -20.68 -12.44 -3.96
C LYS A 258 -20.02 -12.49 -2.58
N ALA A 259 -18.85 -11.89 -2.41
CA ALA A 259 -18.22 -11.75 -1.11
C ALA A 259 -18.66 -10.45 -0.42
N LYS A 260 -19.24 -10.60 0.77
CA LYS A 260 -19.57 -9.49 1.70
C LYS A 260 -18.36 -9.03 2.53
N ILE A 261 -17.24 -9.72 2.39
CA ILE A 261 -16.00 -9.46 3.14
C ILE A 261 -14.93 -8.91 2.19
N PRO A 262 -14.02 -8.06 2.68
CA PRO A 262 -12.88 -7.62 1.88
C PRO A 262 -11.94 -8.80 1.62
N LEU A 263 -11.50 -8.97 0.37
CA LEU A 263 -10.64 -10.08 -0.03
C LEU A 263 -9.22 -9.63 -0.32
N ARG A 264 -8.28 -10.51 0.01
CA ARG A 264 -6.83 -10.31 -0.12
C ARG A 264 -6.23 -11.54 -0.83
N VAL A 265 -5.61 -11.39 -2.00
CA VAL A 265 -4.78 -12.42 -2.68
C VAL A 265 -3.32 -12.46 -2.18
N ARG A 266 -2.91 -13.41 -1.33
CA ARG A 266 -1.51 -13.53 -0.87
C ARG A 266 -0.94 -14.88 -1.31
N GLU A 267 0.25 -14.89 -1.92
CA GLU A 267 0.93 -16.14 -2.34
C GLU A 267 -0.02 -17.06 -3.14
N GLU A 268 -0.71 -16.50 -4.13
CA GLU A 268 -1.69 -17.21 -4.98
C GLU A 268 -2.91 -17.78 -4.23
N LYS A 269 -3.14 -17.40 -2.97
CA LYS A 269 -4.29 -17.80 -2.16
C LYS A 269 -5.20 -16.61 -1.87
N LEU A 270 -6.50 -16.87 -1.85
CA LEU A 270 -7.49 -15.90 -1.42
C LEU A 270 -7.60 -15.93 0.11
N GLU A 271 -7.53 -14.78 0.75
CA GLU A 271 -7.67 -14.60 2.19
C GLU A 271 -8.70 -13.51 2.49
N ASP A 272 -9.34 -13.58 3.66
CA ASP A 272 -10.08 -12.45 4.23
C ASP A 272 -9.07 -11.37 4.63
N ALA A 273 -9.27 -10.13 4.14
CA ALA A 273 -8.33 -9.05 4.34
C ALA A 273 -8.22 -8.59 5.79
N GLU A 274 -9.26 -8.77 6.60
CA GLU A 274 -9.29 -8.33 7.99
C GLU A 274 -8.76 -9.42 8.93
N THR A 275 -9.15 -10.68 8.71
CA THR A 275 -8.81 -11.80 9.61
C THR A 275 -7.57 -12.58 9.16
N ASN A 276 -7.08 -12.37 7.93
CA ASN A 276 -6.04 -13.17 7.28
C ASN A 276 -6.37 -14.66 7.16
N LYS A 277 -7.65 -15.04 7.26
CA LYS A 277 -8.08 -16.44 7.11
C LYS A 277 -8.10 -16.84 5.65
N VAL A 278 -7.51 -17.99 5.34
CA VAL A 278 -7.35 -18.49 3.97
C VAL A 278 -8.62 -19.18 3.49
N ILE A 279 -9.08 -18.82 2.30
CA ILE A 279 -10.19 -19.45 1.58
C ILE A 279 -9.60 -20.56 0.71
N ASN A 280 -9.59 -21.79 1.22
CA ASN A 280 -9.03 -22.94 0.49
C ASN A 280 -10.03 -23.57 -0.50
N VAL A 281 -11.33 -23.30 -0.33
CA VAL A 281 -12.38 -23.85 -1.18
C VAL A 281 -12.76 -22.83 -2.23
N THR A 282 -12.36 -23.08 -3.47
CA THR A 282 -12.75 -22.28 -4.63
C THR A 282 -14.22 -22.53 -5.02
N PRO A 283 -14.88 -21.60 -5.74
CA PRO A 283 -16.27 -21.79 -6.19
C PRO A 283 -16.47 -23.08 -7.00
N GLU A 284 -15.47 -23.51 -7.75
CA GLU A 284 -15.52 -24.77 -8.49
C GLU A 284 -15.52 -25.99 -7.56
N ARG A 285 -14.58 -26.07 -6.59
CA ARG A 285 -14.58 -27.12 -5.57
C ARG A 285 -15.87 -27.12 -4.76
N LEU A 286 -16.44 -25.95 -4.52
CA LEU A 286 -17.73 -25.79 -3.87
C LEU A 286 -18.85 -26.44 -4.70
N ARG A 287 -18.86 -26.21 -6.02
CA ARG A 287 -19.80 -26.83 -6.97
C ARG A 287 -19.63 -28.35 -7.03
N GLU A 288 -18.41 -28.85 -7.04
CA GLU A 288 -18.12 -30.29 -6.99
C GLU A 288 -18.66 -30.93 -5.72
N ARG A 289 -18.37 -30.34 -4.55
CA ARG A 289 -18.88 -30.83 -3.26
C ARG A 289 -20.39 -30.80 -3.17
N LEU A 290 -21.02 -29.76 -3.70
CA LEU A 290 -22.47 -29.70 -3.82
C LEU A 290 -22.99 -30.85 -4.69
N ARG A 291 -22.41 -31.08 -5.88
CA ARG A 291 -22.82 -32.19 -6.76
C ARG A 291 -22.71 -33.56 -6.08
N GLU A 292 -21.60 -33.82 -5.41
CA GLU A 292 -21.38 -35.08 -4.67
C GLU A 292 -22.44 -35.30 -3.59
N ARG A 293 -22.70 -34.28 -2.78
CA ARG A 293 -23.69 -34.33 -1.68
C ARG A 293 -25.12 -34.47 -2.20
N LEU A 294 -25.41 -33.89 -3.35
CA LEU A 294 -26.76 -33.82 -3.89
C LEU A 294 -27.20 -35.10 -4.61
N ARG A 295 -26.24 -35.97 -4.97
CA ARG A 295 -26.43 -37.12 -5.86
C ARG A 295 -26.98 -36.68 -7.23
N GLU A 296 -26.33 -37.12 -8.30
CA GLU A 296 -26.47 -36.63 -9.70
C GLU A 296 -27.87 -36.61 -10.32
N ARG A 297 -28.92 -37.08 -9.65
CA ARG A 297 -30.25 -37.26 -10.26
C ARG A 297 -31.11 -36.00 -10.28
N LEU A 298 -30.78 -34.98 -9.51
CA LEU A 298 -31.65 -33.82 -9.32
C LEU A 298 -31.02 -32.56 -9.93
N ARG A 299 -31.76 -31.92 -10.85
CA ARG A 299 -31.38 -30.65 -11.49
C ARG A 299 -31.53 -29.51 -10.49
N GLU A 300 -30.60 -29.39 -9.56
CA GLU A 300 -30.52 -28.24 -8.68
C GLU A 300 -29.88 -27.06 -9.39
N ARG A 301 -30.50 -25.88 -9.26
CA ARG A 301 -29.98 -24.62 -9.78
C ARG A 301 -29.53 -23.75 -8.62
N ILE A 302 -28.24 -23.44 -8.57
CA ILE A 302 -27.72 -22.45 -7.62
C ILE A 302 -28.27 -21.08 -8.03
N ARG A 303 -29.04 -20.44 -7.15
CA ARG A 303 -29.60 -19.10 -7.39
C ARG A 303 -28.61 -18.03 -6.98
N GLU A 304 -28.02 -18.19 -5.81
CA GLU A 304 -27.07 -17.24 -5.23
C GLU A 304 -26.09 -17.98 -4.32
N ALA A 305 -24.84 -17.55 -4.37
CA ALA A 305 -23.80 -17.95 -3.42
C ALA A 305 -23.16 -16.69 -2.85
N MET A 306 -23.10 -16.60 -1.52
CA MET A 306 -22.48 -15.50 -0.81
C MET A 306 -21.34 -16.00 0.07
N LEU A 307 -20.22 -15.29 0.08
CA LEU A 307 -19.15 -15.53 1.04
C LEU A 307 -19.25 -14.49 2.15
N GLU A 308 -19.44 -14.95 3.39
CA GLU A 308 -19.63 -14.09 4.55
C GLU A 308 -18.93 -14.64 5.79
N ARG A 309 -18.67 -13.74 6.75
CA ARG A 309 -18.11 -14.09 8.05
C ARG A 309 -19.24 -14.40 9.04
N LYS A 310 -19.19 -15.57 9.68
CA LYS A 310 -20.11 -15.95 10.78
C LYS A 310 -19.29 -16.23 12.03
N GLY A 311 -19.18 -15.23 12.89
CA GLY A 311 -18.26 -15.28 14.04
C GLY A 311 -16.82 -15.30 13.55
N ASP A 312 -16.08 -16.34 13.93
CA ASP A 312 -14.69 -16.53 13.49
C ASP A 312 -14.58 -17.37 12.20
N MET A 313 -15.67 -17.91 11.64
CA MET A 313 -15.60 -18.78 10.46
C MET A 313 -15.95 -18.05 9.17
N LEU A 314 -15.23 -18.39 8.09
CA LEU A 314 -15.60 -18.02 6.73
C LEU A 314 -16.58 -19.05 6.16
N VAL A 315 -17.77 -18.59 5.74
CA VAL A 315 -18.87 -19.46 5.33
C VAL A 315 -19.43 -19.02 3.98
N TYR A 316 -19.56 -19.98 3.07
CA TYR A 316 -20.39 -19.87 1.87
C TYR A 316 -21.86 -20.12 2.23
N ASP A 317 -22.70 -19.09 2.14
CA ASP A 317 -24.16 -19.19 2.23
C ASP A 317 -24.74 -19.33 0.81
N ILE A 318 -25.26 -20.51 0.50
CA ILE A 318 -25.67 -20.89 -0.85
C ILE A 318 -27.17 -21.15 -0.85
N ASN A 319 -27.89 -20.37 -1.65
CA ASN A 319 -29.31 -20.57 -1.91
C ASN A 319 -29.46 -21.36 -3.22
N ALA A 320 -29.87 -22.62 -3.10
CA ALA A 320 -30.18 -23.50 -4.22
C ALA A 320 -31.69 -23.68 -4.37
N GLU A 321 -32.13 -23.88 -5.61
CA GLU A 321 -33.50 -24.26 -5.93
C GLU A 321 -33.51 -25.66 -6.54
N LYS A 322 -34.35 -26.52 -5.98
CA LYS A 322 -34.60 -27.86 -6.47
C LYS A 322 -36.03 -27.95 -6.98
N VAL A 323 -36.19 -28.33 -8.24
CA VAL A 323 -37.51 -28.62 -8.83
C VAL A 323 -37.87 -30.07 -8.55
N GLY A 324 -39.09 -30.32 -8.07
CA GLY A 324 -39.59 -31.68 -7.85
C GLY A 324 -41.11 -31.72 -7.89
N LYS A 325 -41.71 -32.89 -7.60
CA LYS A 325 -43.17 -33.03 -7.54
C LYS A 325 -43.61 -33.54 -6.18
N ILE A 326 -44.49 -32.81 -5.49
CA ILE A 326 -45.14 -33.31 -4.27
C ILE A 326 -46.02 -34.49 -4.65
N LEU A 327 -45.78 -35.64 -4.01
CA LEU A 327 -46.48 -36.90 -4.25
C LEU A 327 -46.48 -37.33 -5.73
N GLY A 328 -45.49 -36.87 -6.52
CA GLY A 328 -45.38 -37.19 -7.95
C GLY A 328 -46.33 -36.41 -8.88
N VAL A 329 -47.23 -35.58 -8.34
CA VAL A 329 -48.28 -34.90 -9.14
C VAL A 329 -48.04 -33.40 -9.27
N ILE A 330 -47.77 -32.70 -8.17
CA ILE A 330 -47.78 -31.22 -8.15
C ILE A 330 -46.35 -30.68 -8.24
N PRO A 331 -45.96 -29.97 -9.31
CA PRO A 331 -44.62 -29.40 -9.43
C PRO A 331 -44.41 -28.31 -8.38
N VAL A 332 -43.28 -28.38 -7.68
CA VAL A 332 -42.87 -27.39 -6.68
C VAL A 332 -41.40 -27.07 -6.78
N ASN A 333 -41.06 -25.86 -6.36
CA ASN A 333 -39.69 -25.39 -6.25
C ASN A 333 -39.29 -25.32 -4.77
N LEU A 334 -38.41 -26.23 -4.37
CA LEU A 334 -37.81 -26.29 -3.05
C LEU A 334 -36.64 -25.32 -2.97
N GLN A 335 -36.66 -24.40 -2.02
CA GLN A 335 -35.48 -23.61 -1.67
C GLN A 335 -34.69 -24.35 -0.60
N ILE A 336 -33.40 -24.56 -0.85
CA ILE A 336 -32.48 -25.22 0.07
C ILE A 336 -31.33 -24.27 0.35
N LYS A 337 -31.04 -24.04 1.64
CA LYS A 337 -29.90 -23.23 2.05
C LYS A 337 -28.78 -24.13 2.56
N TYR A 338 -27.60 -23.97 1.98
CA TYR A 338 -26.39 -24.65 2.41
C TYR A 338 -25.44 -23.63 3.03
N GLN A 339 -24.87 -23.97 4.18
CA GLN A 339 -23.74 -23.24 4.74
C GLN A 339 -22.53 -24.14 4.70
N ILE A 340 -21.51 -23.75 3.94
CA ILE A 340 -20.30 -24.54 3.71
C ILE A 340 -19.10 -23.73 4.16
N SER A 341 -18.23 -24.31 4.98
CA SER A 341 -16.98 -23.64 5.40
C SER A 341 -16.09 -23.36 4.18
N ALA A 342 -15.61 -22.13 4.06
CA ALA A 342 -14.70 -21.73 2.99
C ALA A 342 -13.27 -22.24 3.20
N GLU A 343 -12.93 -22.65 4.43
CA GLU A 343 -11.61 -23.13 4.82
C GLU A 343 -11.40 -24.61 4.52
N ASN A 344 -12.41 -25.45 4.80
CA ASN A 344 -12.28 -26.91 4.67
C ASN A 344 -13.37 -27.54 3.78
N GLY A 345 -14.43 -26.79 3.44
CA GLY A 345 -15.55 -27.21 2.58
C GLY A 345 -16.57 -28.13 3.27
N GLU A 346 -16.55 -28.20 4.59
CA GLU A 346 -17.55 -28.97 5.35
C GLU A 346 -18.89 -28.25 5.37
N VAL A 347 -19.98 -29.01 5.29
CA VAL A 347 -21.34 -28.47 5.40
C VAL A 347 -21.65 -28.25 6.87
N ILE A 348 -21.71 -26.98 7.28
CA ILE A 348 -22.00 -26.54 8.64
C ILE A 348 -23.49 -26.68 8.93
N SER A 349 -24.33 -26.22 8.01
CA SER A 349 -25.78 -26.30 8.16
C SER A 349 -26.49 -26.55 6.84
N LEU A 350 -27.62 -27.24 6.94
CA LEU A 350 -28.49 -27.59 5.83
C LEU A 350 -29.93 -27.26 6.23
N SER A 351 -30.46 -26.18 5.68
CA SER A 351 -31.85 -25.77 5.92
C SER A 351 -32.74 -26.21 4.77
N LYS A 352 -33.69 -27.09 5.06
CA LYS A 352 -34.71 -27.56 4.13
C LYS A 352 -36.09 -27.36 4.76
N PRO A 353 -37.12 -27.01 3.97
CA PRO A 353 -38.49 -27.03 4.46
C PRO A 353 -38.87 -28.45 4.91
N TRP A 354 -39.62 -28.57 6.01
CA TRP A 354 -40.02 -29.86 6.58
C TRP A 354 -40.81 -30.74 5.59
N TRP A 355 -41.60 -30.12 4.72
CA TRP A 355 -42.39 -30.80 3.69
C TRP A 355 -41.56 -31.35 2.53
N SER A 356 -40.25 -31.10 2.49
CA SER A 356 -39.35 -31.61 1.44
C SER A 356 -39.31 -33.14 1.36
N ILE A 357 -39.68 -33.84 2.44
CA ILE A 357 -39.81 -35.30 2.48
C ILE A 357 -40.89 -35.83 1.53
N PHE A 358 -41.90 -35.02 1.17
CA PHE A 358 -42.99 -35.41 0.28
C PHE A 358 -42.70 -35.14 -1.20
N VAL A 359 -41.56 -34.52 -1.49
CA VAL A 359 -41.16 -34.19 -2.86
C VAL A 359 -40.42 -35.38 -3.46
N LEU A 360 -41.08 -36.05 -4.40
CA LEU A 360 -40.51 -37.10 -5.23
C LEU A 360 -39.94 -36.45 -6.49
N GLY A 361 -38.72 -36.83 -6.86
CA GLY A 361 -38.00 -36.22 -7.98
C GLY A 361 -36.72 -36.97 -8.28
#